data_AF-A0A953YHN9-F1
#
_entry.id   AF-A0A953YHN9-F1
#
_cell.length_a   1.000
_cell.length_b   1.000
_cell.length_c   1.000
_cell.angle_alpha   90.00
_cell.angle_beta   90.00
_cell.angle_gamma   90.00
#
_symmetry.space_group_name_H-M   'P 1'
#
loop_
_entity.id
_entity.type
_entity.pdbx_description
1 polymer ?
#
loop_
_entity_poly.entity_id
_entity_poly.type
_entity_poly.pdbx_seq_one_letter_code
_entity_poly.pdbx_strand_id
1 'polypeptide(L)'
;MPPAPKLDLVPAALAYLAKYAASTAHLRQVLRRKAERRVAQWDTPPAEAVMTEAVETALARATALGLLNDPDYAAAHARQHRRRGESLARIRARLMAKGLEPADIAAALAQFDADETAAATRFAQRKRLGPYRLRPGKPDQRQRDIAALCRAGFPLRVAHAVIDEG
;
A
#
# COMPACT_ATOMS: atom_id res chain seq x y z
N MET A 1 -10.07 -25.55 -38.14
CA MET A 1 -9.33 -24.54 -37.36
C MET A 1 -9.40 -24.93 -35.89
N PRO A 2 -8.27 -25.16 -35.18
CA PRO A 2 -8.33 -25.46 -33.76
C PRO A 2 -8.95 -24.27 -33.00
N PRO A 3 -9.67 -24.49 -31.89
CA PRO A 3 -10.18 -23.39 -31.08
C PRO A 3 -9.01 -22.56 -30.55
N ALA A 4 -9.16 -21.23 -30.55
CA ALA A 4 -8.16 -20.34 -29.98
C ALA A 4 -7.86 -20.76 -28.52
N PRO A 5 -6.59 -20.73 -28.08
CA PRO A 5 -6.25 -21.10 -26.71
C PRO A 5 -7.02 -20.23 -25.71
N LYS A 6 -7.66 -20.87 -24.71
CA LYS A 6 -8.41 -20.16 -23.68
C LYS A 6 -7.43 -19.43 -22.76
N LEU A 7 -7.58 -18.12 -22.59
CA LEU A 7 -6.80 -17.34 -21.65
C LEU A 7 -7.29 -17.59 -20.22
N ASP A 8 -6.67 -18.54 -19.51
CA ASP A 8 -6.94 -18.77 -18.08
C ASP A 8 -5.86 -18.15 -17.18
N LEU A 9 -6.29 -17.28 -16.27
CA LEU A 9 -5.45 -16.57 -15.30
C LEU A 9 -5.68 -17.04 -13.85
N VAL A 10 -6.63 -17.94 -13.59
CA VAL A 10 -6.91 -18.44 -12.23
C VAL A 10 -5.66 -19.07 -11.59
N PRO A 11 -4.92 -20.00 -12.25
CA PRO A 11 -3.72 -20.58 -11.65
C PRO A 11 -2.64 -19.53 -11.37
N ALA A 12 -2.55 -18.50 -12.21
CA ALA A 12 -1.61 -17.40 -12.03
C ALA A 12 -1.95 -16.53 -10.82
N ALA A 13 -3.24 -16.26 -10.59
CA ALA A 13 -3.73 -15.52 -9.43
C ALA A 13 -3.43 -16.28 -8.13
N LEU A 14 -3.79 -17.57 -8.09
CA LEU A 14 -3.56 -18.42 -6.91
C LEU A 14 -2.07 -18.55 -6.57
N ALA A 15 -1.22 -18.77 -7.58
CA ALA A 15 0.22 -18.84 -7.38
C ALA A 15 0.84 -17.51 -6.89
N TYR A 16 0.24 -16.37 -7.25
CA TYR A 16 0.65 -15.07 -6.76
C TYR A 16 0.26 -14.87 -5.30
N LEU A 17 -1.01 -15.16 -4.97
CA LEU A 17 -1.55 -14.99 -3.61
C LEU A 17 -0.95 -15.98 -2.60
N ALA A 18 -0.48 -17.14 -3.06
CA ALA A 18 0.29 -18.06 -2.22
C ALA A 18 1.62 -17.47 -1.70
N LYS A 19 2.14 -16.41 -2.35
CA LYS A 19 3.43 -15.79 -2.02
C LYS A 19 3.29 -14.37 -1.49
N TYR A 20 2.27 -13.63 -1.95
CA TYR A 20 2.14 -12.20 -1.71
C TYR A 20 0.71 -11.83 -1.36
N ALA A 21 0.54 -11.10 -0.26
CA ALA A 21 -0.71 -10.39 0.01
C ALA A 21 -0.86 -9.22 -0.97
N ALA A 22 -2.07 -9.02 -1.51
CA ALA A 22 -2.38 -7.94 -2.44
C ALA A 22 -3.81 -7.45 -2.26
N SER A 23 -4.03 -6.18 -2.62
CA SER A 23 -5.38 -5.67 -2.89
C SER A 23 -5.91 -6.21 -4.21
N THR A 24 -7.23 -6.19 -4.38
CA THR A 24 -7.90 -6.57 -5.63
C THR A 24 -7.37 -5.76 -6.81
N ALA A 25 -7.25 -4.45 -6.65
CA ALA A 25 -6.75 -3.55 -7.70
C ALA A 25 -5.29 -3.84 -8.09
N HIS A 26 -4.42 -4.16 -7.11
CA HIS A 26 -3.03 -4.53 -7.39
C HIS A 26 -2.95 -5.86 -8.14
N LEU A 27 -3.72 -6.87 -7.71
CA LEU A 27 -3.75 -8.16 -8.40
C LEU A 27 -4.31 -8.02 -9.82
N ARG A 28 -5.35 -7.21 -10.02
CA ARG A 28 -5.89 -6.88 -11.36
C ARG A 28 -4.79 -6.39 -12.29
N GLN A 29 -3.98 -5.43 -11.85
CA GLN A 29 -2.87 -4.90 -12.64
C GLN A 29 -1.79 -5.94 -12.95
N VAL A 30 -1.46 -6.80 -11.98
CA VAL A 30 -0.50 -7.90 -12.16
C VAL A 30 -1.01 -8.90 -13.20
N LEU A 31 -2.28 -9.29 -13.12
CA LEU A 31 -2.89 -10.24 -14.03
C LEU A 31 -3.04 -9.66 -15.43
N ARG A 32 -3.44 -8.39 -15.57
CA ARG A 32 -3.52 -7.69 -16.87
C ARG A 32 -2.16 -7.69 -17.58
N ARG A 33 -1.09 -7.25 -16.92
CA ARG A 33 0.28 -7.30 -17.48
C ARG A 33 0.74 -8.71 -17.83
N LYS A 34 0.22 -9.73 -17.15
CA LYS A 34 0.55 -11.13 -17.44
C LYS A 34 -0.23 -11.63 -18.66
N ALA A 35 -1.49 -11.24 -18.79
CA ALA A 35 -2.31 -11.53 -19.94
C ALA A 35 -1.75 -10.89 -21.22
N GLU A 36 -1.42 -9.60 -21.18
CA GLU A 36 -0.78 -8.87 -22.28
C GLU A 36 0.48 -9.61 -22.79
N ARG A 37 1.35 -10.05 -21.88
CA ARG A 37 2.57 -10.80 -22.23
C ARG A 37 2.30 -12.18 -22.82
N ARG A 38 1.23 -12.87 -22.42
CA ARG A 38 0.87 -14.18 -22.97
C ARG A 38 0.28 -14.04 -24.36
N VAL A 39 -0.65 -13.09 -24.51
CA VAL A 39 -1.34 -12.80 -25.76
C VAL A 39 -0.38 -12.29 -26.83
N ALA A 40 0.66 -11.53 -26.46
CA ALA A 40 1.69 -11.07 -27.39
C ALA A 40 2.46 -12.21 -28.10
N GLN A 41 2.36 -13.45 -27.61
CA GLN A 41 2.99 -14.63 -28.21
C GLN A 41 2.04 -15.41 -29.13
N TRP A 42 0.79 -14.97 -29.28
CA TRP A 42 -0.21 -15.66 -30.08
C TRP A 42 -0.25 -15.10 -31.49
N ASP A 43 -0.40 -15.97 -32.49
CA ASP A 43 -0.55 -15.57 -33.90
C ASP A 43 -1.78 -14.68 -34.12
N THR A 44 -2.82 -14.87 -33.30
CA THR A 44 -4.02 -14.04 -33.31
C THR A 44 -4.36 -13.65 -31.87
N PRO A 45 -4.03 -12.41 -31.47
CA PRO A 45 -4.44 -11.87 -30.18
C PRO A 45 -5.97 -11.87 -30.02
N PRO A 46 -6.51 -12.23 -28.84
CA PRO A 46 -7.93 -12.11 -28.58
C PRO A 46 -8.30 -10.62 -28.39
N ALA A 47 -9.60 -10.32 -28.48
CA ALA A 47 -10.12 -9.00 -28.15
C ALA A 47 -9.84 -8.62 -26.68
N GLU A 48 -9.68 -7.31 -26.39
CA GLU A 48 -9.46 -6.78 -25.03
C GLU A 48 -10.53 -7.25 -24.03
N ALA A 49 -11.76 -7.43 -24.50
CA ALA A 49 -12.87 -7.93 -23.68
C ALA A 49 -12.59 -9.34 -23.11
N VAL A 50 -11.99 -10.23 -23.90
CA VAL A 50 -11.64 -11.60 -23.47
C VAL A 50 -10.54 -11.55 -22.39
N MET A 51 -9.58 -10.64 -22.54
CA MET A 51 -8.54 -10.44 -21.52
C MET A 51 -9.12 -9.89 -20.23
N THR A 52 -10.02 -8.92 -20.32
CA THR A 52 -10.69 -8.33 -19.15
C THR A 52 -11.53 -9.38 -18.43
N GLU A 53 -12.31 -10.18 -19.16
CA GLU A 53 -13.11 -11.28 -18.60
C GLU A 53 -12.22 -12.32 -17.89
N ALA A 54 -11.07 -12.69 -18.48
CA ALA A 54 -10.13 -13.62 -17.85
C ALA A 54 -9.56 -13.08 -16.53
N VAL A 55 -9.28 -11.77 -16.46
CA VAL A 55 -8.80 -11.11 -15.24
C VAL A 55 -9.91 -11.10 -14.19
N GLU A 56 -11.12 -10.63 -14.52
CA GLU A 56 -12.22 -10.55 -13.56
C GLU A 56 -12.66 -11.94 -13.08
N THR A 57 -12.63 -12.97 -13.93
CA THR A 57 -12.87 -14.37 -13.54
C THR A 57 -11.87 -14.84 -12.48
N ALA A 58 -10.58 -14.51 -12.67
CA ALA A 58 -9.54 -14.88 -11.72
C ALA A 58 -9.67 -14.14 -10.38
N LEU A 59 -10.05 -12.86 -10.42
CA LEU A 59 -10.32 -12.07 -9.21
C LEU A 59 -11.54 -12.61 -8.46
N ALA A 60 -12.66 -12.85 -9.16
CA ALA A 60 -13.87 -13.40 -8.58
C ALA A 60 -13.61 -14.77 -7.92
N ARG A 61 -12.81 -15.63 -8.57
CA ARG A 61 -12.40 -16.91 -7.99
C ARG A 61 -11.54 -16.73 -6.73
N ALA A 62 -10.58 -15.81 -6.74
CA ALA A 62 -9.74 -15.54 -5.57
C ALA A 62 -10.55 -14.97 -4.40
N THR A 63 -11.51 -14.07 -4.67
CA THR A 63 -12.44 -13.52 -3.67
C THR A 63 -13.36 -14.61 -3.10
N ALA A 64 -13.93 -15.46 -3.95
CA ALA A 64 -14.79 -16.57 -3.50
C ALA A 64 -14.04 -17.58 -2.62
N LEU A 65 -12.72 -17.71 -2.79
CA LEU A 65 -11.86 -18.53 -1.92
C LEU A 65 -11.38 -17.79 -0.66
N GLY A 66 -11.80 -16.54 -0.45
CA GLY A 66 -11.38 -15.71 0.69
C GLY A 66 -9.92 -15.23 0.63
N LEU A 67 -9.25 -15.38 -0.52
CA LEU A 67 -7.85 -14.99 -0.67
C LEU A 67 -7.68 -13.49 -0.96
N LEU A 68 -8.74 -12.84 -1.42
CA LEU A 68 -8.84 -11.39 -1.57
C LEU A 68 -9.88 -10.84 -0.60
N ASN A 69 -9.44 -9.92 0.25
CA ASN A 69 -10.29 -9.15 1.14
C ASN A 69 -9.63 -7.78 1.34
N ASP A 70 -10.12 -6.78 0.61
CA ASP A 70 -9.57 -5.42 0.62
C ASP A 70 -9.72 -4.72 2.00
N PRO A 71 -10.85 -4.83 2.72
CA PRO A 71 -10.96 -4.36 4.10
C PRO A 71 -9.87 -4.91 5.03
N ASP A 72 -9.68 -6.24 5.04
CA ASP A 72 -8.68 -6.88 5.89
C ASP A 72 -7.25 -6.51 5.48
N TYR A 73 -7.00 -6.47 4.17
CA TYR A 73 -5.73 -6.03 3.60
C TYR A 73 -5.40 -4.59 4.03
N ALA A 74 -6.36 -3.67 3.92
CA ALA A 74 -6.23 -2.29 4.32
C ALA A 74 -5.91 -2.17 5.82
N ALA A 75 -6.68 -2.86 6.67
CA ALA A 75 -6.49 -2.85 8.11
C ALA A 75 -5.12 -3.41 8.54
N ALA A 76 -4.69 -4.52 7.95
CA ALA A 76 -3.39 -5.13 8.22
C ALA A 76 -2.23 -4.22 7.79
N HIS A 77 -2.30 -3.65 6.58
CA HIS A 77 -1.30 -2.70 6.09
C HIS A 77 -1.23 -1.45 6.96
N ALA A 78 -2.39 -0.89 7.35
CA ALA A 78 -2.44 0.29 8.18
C ALA A 78 -1.76 0.03 9.55
N ARG A 79 -2.06 -1.10 10.21
CA ARG A 79 -1.40 -1.51 11.45
C ARG A 79 0.10 -1.66 11.30
N GLN A 80 0.56 -2.32 10.23
CA GLN A 80 1.99 -2.50 9.97
C GLN A 80 2.72 -1.16 9.84
N HIS A 81 2.17 -0.21 9.07
CA HIS A 81 2.78 1.09 8.87
C HIS A 81 2.68 1.98 10.11
N ARG A 82 1.57 1.91 10.85
CA ARG A 82 1.41 2.64 12.11
C ARG A 82 2.45 2.23 13.16
N ARG A 83 2.70 0.92 13.30
CA ARG A 83 3.76 0.38 14.17
C ARG A 83 5.16 0.89 13.82
N ARG A 84 5.42 1.18 12.54
CA ARG A 84 6.69 1.75 12.05
C ARG A 84 6.82 3.27 12.25
N GLY A 85 5.82 3.90 12.85
CA GLY A 85 5.79 5.36 13.05
C GLY A 85 5.51 6.11 11.74
N GLU A 86 4.61 5.62 10.90
CA GLU A 86 4.09 6.42 9.78
C GLU A 86 2.83 7.19 10.22
N SER A 87 2.69 8.41 9.69
CA SER A 87 1.52 9.25 9.88
C SER A 87 0.29 8.65 9.19
N LEU A 88 -0.90 8.92 9.72
CA LEU A 88 -2.16 8.50 9.11
C LEU A 88 -2.32 9.05 7.70
N ALA A 89 -1.86 10.28 7.44
CA ALA A 89 -1.85 10.87 6.10
C ALA A 89 -1.01 10.05 5.10
N ARG A 90 0.17 9.59 5.52
CA ARG A 90 1.03 8.77 4.64
C ARG A 90 0.52 7.35 4.48
N ILE A 91 -0.09 6.78 5.53
CA ILE A 91 -0.76 5.48 5.45
C ILE A 91 -1.93 5.57 4.45
N ARG A 92 -2.79 6.60 4.56
CA ARG A 92 -3.88 6.87 3.62
C ARG A 92 -3.37 6.91 2.17
N ALA A 93 -2.37 7.75 1.89
CA ALA A 93 -1.81 7.88 0.55
C ALA A 93 -1.27 6.55 0.00
N ARG A 94 -0.65 5.73 0.85
CA ARG A 94 -0.16 4.40 0.46
C ARG A 94 -1.28 3.43 0.14
N LEU A 95 -2.35 3.42 0.93
CA LEU A 95 -3.51 2.57 0.67
C LEU A 95 -4.24 3.00 -0.60
N MET A 96 -4.36 4.31 -0.86
CA MET A 96 -4.89 4.83 -2.13
C MET A 96 -4.03 4.39 -3.33
N ALA A 97 -2.70 4.44 -3.20
CA ALA A 97 -1.79 3.94 -4.23
C ALA A 97 -1.88 2.42 -4.47
N LYS A 98 -2.51 1.67 -3.55
CA LYS A 98 -2.86 0.26 -3.71
C LYS A 98 -4.24 0.05 -4.37
N GLY A 99 -4.92 1.12 -4.74
CA GLY A 99 -6.24 1.07 -5.38
C GLY A 99 -7.34 0.56 -4.45
N LEU A 100 -7.20 0.78 -3.15
CA LEU A 100 -8.25 0.47 -2.17
C LEU A 100 -9.34 1.55 -2.19
N GLU A 101 -10.57 1.13 -1.96
CA GLU A 101 -11.71 2.04 -1.93
C GLU A 101 -11.65 3.02 -0.75
N PRO A 102 -12.14 4.26 -0.89
CA PRO A 102 -12.13 5.25 0.18
C PRO A 102 -12.77 4.78 1.49
N ALA A 103 -13.83 3.96 1.39
CA ALA A 103 -14.53 3.40 2.54
C ALA A 103 -13.63 2.44 3.35
N ASP A 104 -12.96 1.51 2.68
CA ASP A 104 -12.03 0.56 3.34
C ASP A 104 -10.84 1.30 3.97
N ILE A 105 -10.34 2.32 3.28
CA ILE A 105 -9.27 3.17 3.81
C ILE A 105 -9.73 3.93 5.05
N ALA A 106 -10.93 4.51 5.03
CA ALA A 106 -11.48 5.23 6.18
C ALA A 106 -11.67 4.29 7.37
N ALA A 107 -12.26 3.12 7.17
CA ALA A 107 -12.43 2.10 8.20
C ALA A 107 -11.09 1.63 8.77
N ALA A 108 -10.10 1.36 7.90
CA ALA A 108 -8.76 0.93 8.32
C ALA A 108 -8.01 1.99 9.13
N LEU A 109 -8.29 3.28 8.94
CA LEU A 109 -7.65 4.37 9.69
C LEU A 109 -8.40 4.75 10.97
N ALA A 110 -9.72 4.51 11.02
CA ALA A 110 -10.56 4.82 12.18
C ALA A 110 -10.17 4.03 13.45
N GLN A 111 -9.44 2.92 13.31
CA GLN A 111 -8.93 2.15 14.44
C GLN A 111 -7.76 2.83 15.20
N PHE A 112 -7.26 3.98 14.73
CA PHE A 112 -6.14 4.70 15.36
C PHE A 112 -6.57 6.05 15.92
N ASP A 113 -5.93 6.43 17.02
CA ASP A 113 -6.05 7.77 17.59
C ASP A 113 -5.54 8.83 16.58
N ALA A 114 -6.23 9.97 16.56
CA ALA A 114 -5.84 11.16 15.82
C ALA A 114 -4.58 11.82 16.41
N ASP A 115 -4.21 11.51 17.65
CA ASP A 115 -2.91 11.89 18.18
C ASP A 115 -1.76 11.19 17.44
N GLU A 116 -0.98 12.00 16.72
CA GLU A 116 0.16 11.59 15.91
C GLU A 116 1.47 11.56 16.71
N THR A 117 1.48 12.06 17.94
CA THR A 117 2.69 12.27 18.75
C THR A 117 3.50 10.98 18.91
N ALA A 118 2.87 9.89 19.32
CA ALA A 118 3.56 8.61 19.50
C ALA A 118 4.19 8.08 18.20
N ALA A 119 3.55 8.28 17.05
CA ALA A 119 4.10 7.84 15.77
C ALA A 119 5.21 8.77 15.26
N ALA A 120 5.06 10.08 15.46
CA ALA A 120 6.08 11.07 15.17
C ALA A 120 7.35 10.83 16.01
N THR A 121 7.19 10.53 17.31
CA THR A 121 8.30 10.14 18.19
C THR A 121 9.03 8.89 17.68
N ARG A 122 8.29 7.82 17.35
CA ARG A 122 8.89 6.61 16.74
C ARG A 122 9.63 6.91 15.43
N PHE A 123 9.08 7.80 14.61
CA PHE A 123 9.73 8.23 13.38
C PHE A 123 11.03 8.98 13.67
N ALA A 124 11.01 9.94 14.59
CA ALA A 124 12.13 10.76 15.00
C ALA A 124 13.25 9.89 15.61
N GLN A 125 12.93 8.95 16.50
CA GLN A 125 13.86 7.97 17.06
C GLN A 125 14.55 7.14 15.97
N ARG A 126 13.76 6.54 15.07
CA ARG A 126 14.28 5.71 13.98
C ARG A 126 15.16 6.50 13.00
N LYS A 127 14.86 7.79 12.82
CA LYS A 127 15.62 8.70 11.95
C LYS A 127 16.69 9.51 12.68
N ARG A 128 16.83 9.33 14.00
CA ARG A 128 17.77 10.07 14.87
C ARG A 128 17.67 11.59 14.71
N LEU A 129 16.43 12.08 14.69
CA LEU A 129 16.10 13.50 14.57
C LEU A 129 16.02 14.15 15.95
N GLY A 130 16.33 15.43 16.01
CA GLY A 130 16.24 16.27 17.20
C GLY A 130 16.91 15.62 18.42
N PRO A 131 16.16 15.41 19.51
CA PRO A 131 16.68 14.90 20.79
C PRO A 131 17.19 13.45 20.71
N TYR A 132 16.74 12.68 19.73
CA TYR A 132 17.17 11.29 19.53
C TYR A 132 18.48 11.16 18.74
N ARG A 133 19.17 12.28 18.52
CA ARG A 133 20.43 12.32 17.76
C ARG A 133 21.60 11.92 18.65
N LEU A 134 22.51 11.09 18.12
CA LEU A 134 23.68 10.61 18.88
C LEU A 134 24.82 11.63 19.02
N ARG A 135 24.82 12.71 18.24
CA ARG A 135 25.87 13.73 18.24
C ARG A 135 25.24 15.12 18.13
N PRO A 136 25.86 16.17 18.69
CA PRO A 136 25.39 17.54 18.54
C PRO A 136 25.14 17.89 17.07
N GLY A 137 23.98 18.48 16.80
CA GLY A 137 23.60 18.96 15.47
C GLY A 137 24.20 20.33 15.15
N LYS A 138 24.14 20.73 13.88
CA LYS A 138 24.37 22.12 13.45
C LYS A 138 23.16 23.00 13.82
N PRO A 139 23.31 24.34 13.89
CA PRO A 139 22.20 25.24 14.23
C PRO A 139 20.94 25.03 13.37
N ASP A 140 21.11 24.85 12.05
CA ASP A 140 19.99 24.66 11.10
C ASP A 140 19.31 23.29 11.19
N GLN A 141 19.86 22.38 11.99
CA GLN A 141 19.46 20.99 11.99
C GLN A 141 18.05 20.80 12.57
N ARG A 142 17.66 21.64 13.53
CA ARG A 142 16.30 21.70 14.08
C ARG A 142 15.27 21.90 12.96
N GLN A 143 15.45 22.94 12.13
CA GLN A 143 14.52 23.26 11.05
C GLN A 143 14.44 22.12 10.03
N ARG A 144 15.57 21.48 9.74
CA ARG A 144 15.62 20.31 8.84
C ARG A 144 14.89 19.10 9.40
N ASP A 145 14.96 18.90 10.72
CA ASP A 145 14.32 17.77 11.40
C ASP A 145 12.80 17.95 11.45
N ILE A 146 12.33 19.17 11.77
CA ILE A 146 10.90 19.54 11.66
C ILE A 146 10.41 19.36 10.22
N ALA A 147 11.16 19.85 9.22
CA ALA A 147 10.81 19.67 7.81
C ALA A 147 10.80 18.19 7.39
N ALA A 148 11.63 17.34 7.99
CA ALA A 148 11.61 15.90 7.74
C ALA A 148 10.33 15.24 8.28
N LEU A 149 9.86 15.63 9.47
CA LEU A 149 8.58 15.18 10.04
C LEU A 149 7.38 15.66 9.21
N CYS A 150 7.37 16.92 8.79
CA CYS A 150 6.31 17.46 7.93
C CYS A 150 6.25 16.72 6.57
N ARG A 151 7.40 16.48 5.92
CA ARG A 151 7.46 15.67 4.69
C ARG A 151 7.07 14.20 4.92
N ALA A 152 7.24 13.71 6.14
CA ALA A 152 6.74 12.42 6.56
C ALA A 152 5.22 12.40 6.81
N GLY A 153 4.52 13.53 6.65
CA GLY A 153 3.07 13.69 6.74
C GLY A 153 2.56 13.99 8.15
N PHE A 154 3.43 14.39 9.08
CA PHE A 154 3.00 14.80 10.42
C PHE A 154 2.57 16.27 10.44
N PRO A 155 1.54 16.64 11.24
CA PRO A 155 1.17 18.04 11.42
C PRO A 155 2.32 18.86 12.02
N LEU A 156 2.44 20.13 11.60
CA LEU A 156 3.51 21.02 12.05
C LEU A 156 3.60 21.11 13.59
N ARG A 157 2.45 21.23 14.27
CA ARG A 157 2.39 21.27 15.74
C ARG A 157 3.03 20.04 16.40
N VAL A 158 2.79 18.85 15.84
CA VAL A 158 3.33 17.57 16.35
C VAL A 158 4.82 17.48 16.05
N ALA A 159 5.23 17.97 14.87
CA ALA A 159 6.64 18.03 14.51
C ALA A 159 7.44 18.92 15.46
N HIS A 160 6.90 20.08 15.85
CA HIS A 160 7.50 20.94 16.87
C HIS A 160 7.58 20.25 18.22
N ALA A 161 6.46 19.76 18.76
CA ALA A 161 6.42 19.11 20.06
C ALA A 161 7.46 17.97 20.16
N VAL A 162 7.55 17.09 19.15
CA VAL A 162 8.49 15.97 19.16
C VAL A 162 9.97 16.38 19.07
N ILE A 163 10.29 17.51 18.44
CA ILE A 163 11.68 17.98 18.28
C ILE A 163 12.11 18.88 19.43
N ASP A 164 11.18 19.65 20.00
CA ASP A 164 11.46 20.67 21.00
C ASP A 164 11.24 20.18 22.44
N GLU A 165 10.34 19.21 22.66
CA GLU A 165 9.98 18.70 24.00
C GLU A 165 10.52 17.29 24.29
N GLY A 166 11.17 16.65 23.30
CA GLY A 166 11.69 15.28 23.41
C GLY A 166 13.10 15.18 23.97
#